data_AF-A0A835BUJ7-F1
#
_entry.id   AF-A0A835BUJ7-F1
#
_cell.length_a   1.000
_cell.length_b   1.000
_cell.length_c   1.000
_cell.angle_alpha   90.00
_cell.angle_beta   90.00
_cell.angle_gamma   90.00
#
_symmetry.space_group_name_H-M   'P 1'
#
loop_
_entity.id
_entity.type
_entity.pdbx_description
1 polymer ?
#
loop_
_entity_poly.entity_id
_entity_poly.type
_entity_poly.pdbx_seq_one_letter_code
_entity_poly.pdbx_strand_id
1 'polypeptide(L)'
;MAANCFGVVVDNSKLNKLVRYAGKPKTQEDRAREAWFAMNEDDKKVKAIEYVAALKTLYGNGQSTLCLVYNATGETLYYVAHRDWYGYINDSKEGYPAEIGNGQWGAFHHVHRQGEPSGSVGAVVYRGKRRDGQDQEYLLAWSTPWGFYYRNKVPCIKA
;
A
#
# COMPACT_ATOMS: atom_id res chain seq x y z
N MET A 1 0.57 7.32 -13.67
CA MET A 1 0.53 6.23 -12.67
C MET A 1 1.88 6.23 -11.97
N ALA A 2 1.90 6.23 -10.63
CA ALA A 2 3.14 6.08 -9.88
C ALA A 2 3.77 4.71 -10.23
N ALA A 3 5.09 4.65 -10.42
CA ALA A 3 5.77 3.42 -10.85
C ALA A 3 5.69 2.28 -9.80
N ASN A 4 5.32 2.61 -8.56
CA ASN A 4 5.14 1.69 -7.45
C ASN A 4 3.65 1.37 -7.13
N CYS A 5 2.73 1.66 -8.06
CA CYS A 5 1.32 1.28 -7.99
C CYS A 5 0.92 0.35 -9.14
N PHE A 6 0.34 -0.81 -8.80
CA PHE A 6 0.11 -1.91 -9.74
C PHE A 6 -1.37 -2.28 -9.86
N GLY A 7 -1.81 -2.49 -11.10
CA GLY A 7 -3.19 -2.82 -11.45
C GLY A 7 -4.00 -1.62 -11.96
N VAL A 8 -5.16 -1.90 -12.54
CA VAL A 8 -6.09 -0.88 -13.04
C VAL A 8 -7.02 -0.42 -11.91
N VAL A 9 -7.29 0.88 -11.87
CA VAL A 9 -8.23 1.48 -10.93
C VAL A 9 -9.65 0.95 -11.16
N VAL A 10 -10.32 0.59 -10.08
CA VAL A 10 -11.72 0.15 -10.04
C VAL A 10 -12.59 1.35 -9.68
N ASP A 11 -13.01 2.07 -10.71
CA ASP A 11 -13.85 3.27 -10.61
C ASP A 11 -15.24 3.05 -11.23
N ASN A 12 -16.06 4.10 -11.31
CA ASN A 12 -17.37 4.02 -11.95
C ASN A 12 -17.29 3.64 -13.44
N SER A 13 -16.20 3.99 -14.12
CA SER A 13 -15.97 3.63 -15.52
C SER A 13 -15.75 2.12 -15.67
N LYS A 14 -14.97 1.49 -14.78
CA LYS A 14 -14.81 0.03 -14.75
C LYS A 14 -16.15 -0.64 -14.40
N LEU A 15 -16.88 -0.15 -13.40
CA LEU A 15 -18.18 -0.70 -13.01
C LEU A 15 -19.23 -0.58 -14.14
N ASN A 16 -19.22 0.49 -14.92
CA ASN A 16 -20.11 0.65 -16.07
C ASN A 16 -19.97 -0.45 -17.13
N LYS A 17 -18.80 -1.09 -17.22
CA LYS A 17 -18.53 -2.20 -18.15
C LYS A 17 -19.05 -3.54 -17.63
N LEU A 18 -19.44 -3.64 -16.36
CA LEU A 18 -19.96 -4.85 -15.74
C LEU A 18 -21.49 -4.87 -15.84
N VAL A 19 -22.05 -5.95 -16.40
CA VAL A 19 -23.50 -6.13 -16.62
C VAL A 19 -24.32 -5.86 -15.34
N ARG A 20 -23.79 -6.24 -14.17
CA ARG A 20 -24.45 -6.04 -12.88
C ARG A 20 -24.71 -4.57 -12.54
N TYR A 21 -23.84 -3.66 -12.97
CA TYR A 21 -23.86 -2.24 -12.60
C TYR A 21 -24.17 -1.30 -13.77
N ALA A 22 -24.19 -1.78 -15.01
CA ALA A 22 -24.54 -0.99 -16.18
C ALA A 22 -25.89 -0.26 -16.00
N GLY A 23 -25.92 1.05 -16.26
CA GLY A 23 -27.11 1.89 -16.13
C GLY A 23 -27.59 2.21 -14.71
N LYS A 24 -26.95 1.66 -13.66
CA LYS A 24 -27.33 1.91 -12.25
C LYS A 24 -26.48 3.00 -11.61
N PRO A 25 -26.95 3.70 -10.56
CA PRO A 25 -26.07 4.48 -9.69
C PRO A 25 -24.99 3.59 -9.04
N LYS A 26 -23.77 4.12 -8.85
CA LYS A 26 -22.64 3.39 -8.25
C LYS A 26 -22.33 3.97 -6.89
N THR A 27 -22.28 3.11 -5.88
CA THR A 27 -21.87 3.48 -4.52
C THR A 27 -20.37 3.27 -4.31
N GLN A 28 -19.82 3.83 -3.24
CA GLN A 28 -18.46 3.54 -2.81
C GLN A 28 -18.29 2.06 -2.49
N GLU A 29 -19.31 1.44 -1.88
CA GLU A 29 -19.34 0.03 -1.54
C GLU A 29 -19.32 -0.87 -2.76
N ASP A 30 -19.94 -0.46 -3.87
CA ASP A 30 -19.84 -1.21 -5.14
C ASP A 30 -18.40 -1.19 -5.65
N ARG A 31 -17.74 -0.02 -5.66
CA ARG A 31 -16.33 0.11 -6.08
C ARG A 31 -15.40 -0.70 -5.16
N ALA A 32 -15.61 -0.63 -3.85
CA ALA A 32 -14.84 -1.38 -2.85
C ALA A 32 -14.99 -2.90 -3.04
N ARG A 33 -16.22 -3.36 -3.28
CA ARG A 33 -16.54 -4.77 -3.52
C ARG A 33 -15.85 -5.30 -4.78
N GLU A 34 -15.94 -4.57 -5.89
CA GLU A 34 -15.29 -4.98 -7.13
C GLU A 34 -13.76 -4.92 -7.03
N ALA A 35 -13.20 -3.98 -6.26
CA ALA A 35 -11.79 -3.99 -5.93
C ALA A 35 -11.40 -5.24 -5.14
N TRP A 36 -12.16 -5.63 -4.12
CA TRP A 36 -11.90 -6.84 -3.36
C TRP A 36 -11.82 -8.09 -4.24
N PHE A 37 -12.77 -8.26 -5.17
CA PHE A 37 -12.75 -9.39 -6.12
C PHE A 37 -11.59 -9.30 -7.11
N ALA A 38 -11.19 -8.09 -7.48
CA ALA A 38 -10.11 -7.82 -8.42
C ALA A 38 -8.69 -7.91 -7.83
N MET A 39 -8.53 -8.31 -6.56
CA MET A 39 -7.25 -8.21 -5.83
C MET A 39 -6.07 -8.90 -6.53
N ASN A 40 -6.32 -10.01 -7.21
CA ASN A 40 -5.30 -10.80 -7.90
C ASN A 40 -5.42 -10.76 -9.44
N GLU A 41 -6.30 -9.92 -10.01
CA GLU A 41 -6.43 -9.79 -11.47
C GLU A 41 -5.14 -9.32 -12.14
N ASP A 42 -4.90 -9.74 -13.39
CA ASP A 42 -3.82 -9.23 -14.27
C ASP A 42 -2.40 -9.30 -13.66
N ASP A 43 -2.18 -10.27 -12.76
CA ASP A 43 -0.93 -10.47 -12.02
C ASP A 43 -0.47 -9.24 -11.23
N LYS A 44 -1.38 -8.32 -10.90
CA LYS A 44 -1.04 -7.05 -10.25
C LYS A 44 -0.31 -7.25 -8.91
N LYS A 45 -0.67 -8.29 -8.16
CA LYS A 45 -0.03 -8.66 -6.91
C LYS A 45 1.37 -9.20 -7.14
N VAL A 46 1.56 -10.03 -8.17
CA VAL A 46 2.87 -10.60 -8.54
C VAL A 46 3.82 -9.47 -8.91
N LYS A 47 3.39 -8.53 -9.77
CA LYS A 47 4.19 -7.34 -10.15
C LYS A 47 4.61 -6.50 -8.94
N ALA A 48 3.70 -6.32 -7.98
CA ALA A 48 4.01 -5.60 -6.75
C ALA A 48 5.06 -6.35 -5.88
N ILE A 49 4.95 -7.68 -5.79
CA ILE A 49 5.94 -8.54 -5.10
C ILE A 49 7.30 -8.47 -5.80
N GLU A 50 7.33 -8.59 -7.12
CA GLU A 50 8.55 -8.51 -7.94
C GLU A 50 9.25 -7.15 -7.78
N TYR A 51 8.48 -6.07 -7.73
CA TYR A 51 9.03 -4.73 -7.49
C TYR A 51 9.75 -4.64 -6.15
N VAL A 52 9.11 -5.03 -5.03
CA VAL A 52 9.78 -4.99 -3.72
C VAL A 52 10.91 -6.02 -3.60
N ALA A 53 10.81 -7.17 -4.27
CA ALA A 53 11.89 -8.16 -4.33
C ALA A 53 13.12 -7.61 -5.09
N ALA A 54 12.91 -6.84 -6.16
CA ALA A 54 13.99 -6.14 -6.85
C ALA A 54 14.64 -5.09 -5.94
N LEU A 55 13.83 -4.30 -5.21
CA LEU A 55 14.34 -3.36 -4.20
C LEU A 55 15.13 -4.06 -3.09
N LYS A 56 14.68 -5.23 -2.64
CA LYS A 56 15.39 -6.05 -1.65
C LYS A 56 16.74 -6.55 -2.18
N THR A 57 16.76 -7.01 -3.43
CA THR A 57 17.97 -7.48 -4.09
C THR A 57 19.00 -6.36 -4.20
N LEU A 58 18.57 -5.16 -4.61
CA LEU A 58 19.43 -3.97 -4.69
C LEU A 58 19.97 -3.54 -3.32
N TYR A 59 19.13 -3.61 -2.28
CA TYR A 59 19.54 -3.31 -0.91
C TYR A 59 20.54 -4.32 -0.35
N GLY A 60 20.39 -5.60 -0.69
CA GLY A 60 21.26 -6.67 -0.25
C GLY A 60 20.95 -7.16 1.17
N ASN A 61 21.99 -7.51 1.93
CA ASN A 61 21.84 -8.11 3.25
C ASN A 61 21.48 -7.07 4.31
N GLY A 62 20.52 -7.40 5.18
CA GLY A 62 20.06 -6.50 6.23
C GLY A 62 18.58 -6.61 6.55
N GLN A 63 18.20 -6.09 7.72
CA GLN A 63 16.82 -6.04 8.20
C GLN A 63 15.98 -5.03 7.43
N SER A 64 14.90 -5.50 6.84
CA SER A 64 14.08 -4.68 5.96
C SER A 64 12.65 -5.19 5.92
N THR A 65 11.74 -4.33 5.51
CA THR A 65 10.31 -4.61 5.41
C THR A 65 9.86 -4.35 3.98
N LEU A 66 9.38 -5.40 3.31
CA LEU A 66 8.75 -5.31 2.00
C LEU A 66 7.27 -5.02 2.21
N CYS A 67 6.85 -3.82 1.89
CA CYS A 67 5.52 -3.32 2.18
C CYS A 67 4.64 -3.39 0.92
N LEU A 68 3.49 -4.04 1.05
CA LEU A 68 2.47 -4.15 0.01
C LEU A 68 1.13 -3.71 0.61
N VAL A 69 0.45 -2.77 -0.05
CA VAL A 69 -0.82 -2.19 0.41
C VAL A 69 -1.84 -2.31 -0.71
N TYR A 70 -2.91 -3.08 -0.49
CA TYR A 70 -4.03 -3.15 -1.42
C TYR A 70 -5.12 -2.17 -1.01
N ASN A 71 -5.51 -1.27 -1.90
CA ASN A 71 -6.62 -0.37 -1.63
C ASN A 71 -7.92 -0.97 -2.16
N ALA A 72 -8.82 -1.35 -1.25
CA ALA A 72 -10.19 -1.76 -1.56
C ALA A 72 -11.23 -0.90 -0.82
N THR A 73 -10.95 0.39 -0.64
CA THR A 73 -11.82 1.31 0.11
C THR A 73 -12.95 1.91 -0.74
N GLY A 74 -12.93 1.68 -2.05
CA GLY A 74 -13.88 2.28 -3.00
C GLY A 74 -13.47 3.67 -3.48
N GLU A 75 -12.37 4.24 -2.96
CA GLU A 75 -11.83 5.56 -3.29
C GLU A 75 -10.31 5.52 -3.41
N THR A 76 -9.70 6.55 -3.99
CA THR A 76 -8.23 6.71 -3.99
C THR A 76 -7.74 7.09 -2.59
N LEU A 77 -6.64 6.48 -2.16
CA LEU A 77 -5.91 6.84 -0.95
C LEU A 77 -4.76 7.79 -1.30
N TYR A 78 -4.61 8.86 -0.54
CA TYR A 78 -3.58 9.89 -0.73
C TYR A 78 -2.60 9.89 0.43
N TYR A 79 -1.30 9.93 0.13
CA TYR A 79 -0.27 10.05 1.16
C TYR A 79 -0.45 11.34 1.97
N VAL A 80 -0.32 11.23 3.30
CA VAL A 80 -0.40 12.38 4.23
C VAL A 80 0.94 12.62 4.92
N ALA A 81 1.45 11.59 5.59
CA ALA A 81 2.62 11.68 6.44
C ALA A 81 3.27 10.31 6.63
N HIS A 82 4.52 10.29 7.05
CA HIS A 82 5.18 9.10 7.54
C HIS A 82 6.02 9.43 8.78
N ARG A 83 6.45 8.39 9.48
CA ARG A 83 7.41 8.47 10.56
C ARG A 83 8.31 7.25 10.53
N ASP A 84 9.62 7.48 10.46
CA ASP A 84 10.62 6.43 10.60
C ASP A 84 11.23 6.54 12.00
N TRP A 85 10.95 5.55 12.86
CA TRP A 85 11.57 5.47 14.18
C TRP A 85 12.97 4.85 14.08
N TYR A 86 13.12 3.83 13.25
CA TYR A 86 14.40 3.19 12.94
C TYR A 86 14.43 2.77 11.48
N GLY A 87 15.53 3.06 10.78
CA GLY A 87 15.62 2.84 9.35
C GLY A 87 15.17 4.06 8.54
N TYR A 88 14.87 3.83 7.27
CA TYR A 88 14.38 4.82 6.32
C TYR A 88 13.73 4.12 5.12
N ILE A 89 12.92 4.86 4.36
CA ILE A 89 12.47 4.40 3.05
C ILE A 89 13.68 4.18 2.14
N ASN A 90 13.76 3.03 1.46
CA ASN A 90 14.84 2.77 0.51
C ASN A 90 14.91 3.90 -0.54
N ASP A 91 16.11 4.30 -0.97
CA ASP A 91 16.37 5.42 -1.89
C ASP A 91 15.88 5.16 -3.34
N SER A 92 14.86 4.31 -3.53
CA SER A 92 14.15 4.27 -4.79
C SER A 92 13.51 5.63 -5.05
N LYS A 93 13.53 6.08 -6.30
CA LYS A 93 13.01 7.37 -6.73
C LYS A 93 11.54 7.57 -6.33
N GLU A 94 10.79 6.49 -6.14
CA GLU A 94 9.34 6.51 -5.91
C GLU A 94 8.92 6.71 -4.43
N GLY A 95 9.76 6.35 -3.45
CA GLY A 95 9.42 6.43 -2.03
C GLY A 95 8.07 5.77 -1.65
N TYR A 96 7.32 6.40 -0.74
CA TYR A 96 5.93 6.02 -0.47
C TYR A 96 5.04 6.43 -1.64
N PRO A 97 4.15 5.56 -2.16
CA PRO A 97 3.20 5.94 -3.19
C PRO A 97 2.42 7.21 -2.81
N ALA A 98 2.45 8.26 -3.64
CA ALA A 98 1.69 9.48 -3.37
C ALA A 98 0.18 9.23 -3.40
N GLU A 99 -0.26 8.30 -4.26
CA GLU A 99 -1.65 7.92 -4.44
C GLU A 99 -1.75 6.42 -4.69
N ILE A 100 -2.72 5.75 -4.08
CA ILE A 100 -3.06 4.35 -4.35
C ILE A 100 -4.53 4.31 -4.75
N GLY A 101 -4.83 4.09 -6.02
CA GLY A 101 -6.20 4.02 -6.51
C GLY A 101 -6.94 2.79 -5.98
N ASN A 102 -8.27 2.88 -5.87
CA ASN A 102 -9.10 1.72 -5.52
C ASN A 102 -8.84 0.58 -6.52
N GLY A 103 -8.58 -0.62 -6.04
CA GLY A 103 -8.27 -1.78 -6.87
C GLY A 103 -6.79 -2.01 -7.18
N GLN A 104 -5.89 -1.12 -6.71
CA GLN A 104 -4.44 -1.19 -6.94
C GLN A 104 -3.66 -1.68 -5.71
N TRP A 105 -2.48 -2.26 -5.98
CA TRP A 105 -1.44 -2.49 -4.97
C TRP A 105 -0.44 -1.34 -5.01
N GLY A 106 -0.26 -0.63 -3.89
CA GLY A 106 0.93 0.19 -3.65
C GLY A 106 2.04 -0.65 -3.04
N ALA A 107 3.28 -0.40 -3.44
CA ALA A 107 4.43 -1.18 -2.98
C ALA A 107 5.60 -0.26 -2.59
N PHE A 108 6.30 -0.57 -1.52
CA PHE A 108 7.48 0.18 -1.10
C PHE A 108 8.40 -0.68 -0.21
N HIS A 109 9.64 -0.25 -0.04
CA HIS A 109 10.66 -0.98 0.72
C HIS A 109 11.23 -0.07 1.80
N HIS A 110 11.14 -0.49 3.06
CA HIS A 110 11.72 0.23 4.19
C HIS A 110 12.89 -0.58 4.77
N VAL A 111 14.03 0.06 5.00
CA VAL A 111 15.30 -0.59 5.29
C VAL A 111 15.90 -0.08 6.59
N HIS A 112 16.68 -0.91 7.28
CA HIS A 112 17.50 -0.43 8.38
C HIS A 112 18.64 0.46 7.88
N ARG A 113 19.25 1.24 8.78
CA ARG A 113 20.45 2.01 8.47
C ARG A 113 21.68 1.12 8.55
N GLN A 114 22.54 1.21 7.53
CA GLN A 114 23.79 0.46 7.51
C GLN A 114 24.68 0.88 8.68
N GLY A 115 25.26 -0.10 9.39
CA GLY A 115 26.12 0.15 10.55
C GLY A 115 25.38 0.36 11.88
N GLU A 116 24.04 0.43 11.88
CA GLU A 116 23.25 0.53 13.11
C GLU A 116 22.69 -0.84 13.53
N PRO A 117 22.75 -1.22 14.82
CA PRO A 117 22.12 -2.43 15.35
C PRO A 117 20.61 -2.23 15.54
N SER A 118 19.94 -1.69 14.51
CA SER A 118 18.52 -1.35 14.51
C SER A 118 17.77 -2.13 13.44
N GLY A 119 16.45 -2.14 13.59
CA GLY A 119 15.54 -2.75 12.62
C GLY A 119 15.03 -1.77 11.56
N SER A 120 13.97 -2.19 10.89
CA SER A 120 13.09 -1.37 10.05
C SER A 120 11.78 -1.12 10.81
N VAL A 121 11.57 0.10 11.29
CA VAL A 121 10.43 0.48 12.13
C VAL A 121 9.91 1.84 11.69
N GLY A 122 8.71 1.86 11.13
CA GLY A 122 8.11 3.05 10.58
C GLY A 122 6.59 2.97 10.49
N ALA A 123 5.99 4.07 10.10
CA ALA A 123 4.58 4.15 9.76
C ALA A 123 4.34 5.12 8.61
N VAL A 124 3.30 4.87 7.84
CA VAL A 124 2.77 5.77 6.81
C VAL A 124 1.27 5.97 7.02
N VAL A 125 0.81 7.19 6.80
CA VAL A 125 -0.60 7.58 6.89
C VAL A 125 -1.10 7.90 5.49
N TYR A 126 -2.18 7.24 5.12
CA TYR A 126 -2.95 7.53 3.91
C TYR A 126 -4.32 8.07 4.27
N ARG A 127 -4.83 9.04 3.50
CA ARG A 127 -6.18 9.60 3.64
C ARG A 127 -7.04 9.19 2.47
N GLY A 128 -8.21 8.64 2.78
CA GLY A 128 -9.29 8.41 1.83
C GLY A 128 -10.55 9.16 2.24
N LYS A 129 -11.66 8.86 1.58
CA LYS A 129 -12.99 9.38 1.90
C LYS A 129 -13.88 8.29 2.47
N ARG A 130 -14.70 8.65 3.46
CA ARG A 130 -15.82 7.84 3.96
C ARG A 130 -17.05 8.03 3.06
N ARG A 131 -18.07 7.20 3.28
CA ARG A 131 -19.35 7.23 2.56
C ARG A 131 -20.06 8.59 2.66
N ASP A 132 -19.90 9.28 3.79
CA ASP A 132 -20.46 10.61 4.06
C ASP A 132 -19.61 11.76 3.49
N GLY A 133 -18.52 11.45 2.77
CA GLY A 133 -17.59 12.42 2.19
C GLY A 133 -16.56 12.98 3.17
N GLN A 134 -16.59 12.58 4.45
CA GLN A 134 -15.58 12.97 5.42
C GLN A 134 -14.25 12.27 5.16
N ASP A 135 -13.17 12.89 5.62
CA ASP A 135 -11.83 12.29 5.53
C ASP A 135 -11.70 11.10 6.49
N GLN A 136 -10.97 10.08 6.05
CA GLN A 136 -10.59 8.93 6.85
C GLN A 136 -9.11 8.69 6.70
N GLU A 137 -8.39 8.59 7.81
CA GLU A 137 -6.96 8.28 7.82
C GLU A 137 -6.69 6.82 8.17
N TYR A 138 -5.72 6.24 7.49
CA TYR A 138 -5.29 4.86 7.62
C TYR A 138 -3.81 4.85 7.97
N LEU A 139 -3.50 4.50 9.22
CA LEU A 139 -2.14 4.32 9.70
C LEU A 139 -1.70 2.89 9.41
N LEU A 140 -0.64 2.75 8.63
CA LEU A 140 0.03 1.48 8.36
C LEU A 140 1.40 1.54 9.03
N ALA A 141 1.62 0.73 10.05
CA ALA A 141 2.86 0.69 10.80
C ALA A 141 3.52 -0.68 10.70
N TRP A 142 4.84 -0.71 10.87
CA TRP A 142 5.61 -1.95 10.89
C TRP A 142 6.76 -1.86 11.90
N SER A 143 7.18 -3.03 12.37
CA SER A 143 8.38 -3.19 13.18
C SER A 143 9.03 -4.52 12.83
N THR A 144 10.14 -4.46 12.10
CA THR A 144 11.06 -5.58 11.83
C THR A 144 12.32 -5.36 12.66
N PRO A 145 12.40 -5.90 13.89
CA PRO A 145 13.50 -5.66 14.81
C PRO A 145 14.80 -6.35 14.38
N TRP A 146 15.94 -5.89 14.90
CA TRP A 146 17.25 -6.50 14.62
C TRP A 146 17.53 -7.78 15.41
N GLY A 147 17.16 -7.79 16.69
CA GLY A 147 17.41 -8.93 17.56
C GLY A 147 16.49 -10.11 17.26
N PHE A 148 17.08 -11.30 17.15
CA PHE A 148 16.38 -12.56 16.85
C PHE A 148 15.39 -13.01 17.93
N TYR A 149 15.45 -12.44 19.15
CA TYR A 149 14.47 -12.68 20.22
C TYR A 149 13.16 -11.90 20.03
N TYR A 150 13.15 -10.90 19.15
CA TYR A 150 11.96 -10.08 18.91
C TYR A 150 11.23 -10.55 17.65
N ARG A 151 9.90 -10.38 17.64
CA ARG A 151 9.05 -10.77 16.51
C ARG A 151 8.69 -9.56 15.66
N ASN A 152 8.51 -9.79 14.36
CA ASN A 152 7.93 -8.81 13.44
C ASN A 152 6.51 -8.45 13.88
N LYS A 153 6.15 -7.17 13.78
CA LYS A 153 4.80 -6.65 14.08
C LYS A 153 4.30 -5.76 12.95
N VAL A 154 3.00 -5.83 12.68
CA VAL A 154 2.32 -4.99 11.67
C VAL A 154 1.01 -4.46 12.26
N PRO A 155 1.02 -3.32 12.98
CA PRO A 155 -0.21 -2.64 13.37
C PRO A 155 -0.85 -1.89 12.19
N CYS A 156 -2.17 -1.97 12.09
CA CYS A 156 -2.98 -1.16 11.19
C CYS A 156 -4.10 -0.51 12.01
N ILE A 157 -4.23 0.81 11.92
CA ILE A 157 -5.24 1.58 12.66
C ILE A 157 -6.03 2.44 11.67
N LYS A 158 -7.35 2.42 11.83
CA LYS A 158 -8.28 3.30 11.16
C LYS A 158 -8.72 4.37 12.16
N ALA A 159 -8.39 5.65 11.90
CA ALA A 159 -8.64 6.78 12.81
C ALA A 159 -9.87 7.60 12.39
#